data_AF-A0A0V0GFX3-F1
#
_entry.id   AF-A0A0V0GFX3-F1
#
_cell.length_a   1.000
_cell.length_b   1.000
_cell.length_c   1.000
_cell.angle_alpha   90.00
_cell.angle_beta   90.00
_cell.angle_gamma   90.00
#
_symmetry.space_group_name_H-M   'P 1'
#
loop_
_entity.id
_entity.type
_entity.pdbx_description
1 polymer ?
#
loop_
_entity_poly.entity_id
_entity_poly.type
_entity_poly.pdbx_seq_one_letter_code
_entity_poly.pdbx_strand_id
1 'polypeptide(L)' 'MPGLGKTTLAKKIYNDPEVNSRFDVHAQCVVTQLYSWRELLLTILNDVLEPSDRNEKEDGEIADELRRFLLTKRF' A
#
# COMPACT_ATOMS: atom_id res chain seq x y z
N MET A 1 -2.00 -8.21 23.74
CA MET A 1 -2.25 -6.86 24.30
C MET A 1 -2.16 -5.79 23.21
N PRO A 2 -3.11 -4.85 23.16
CA PRO A 2 -2.95 -3.55 22.51
C PRO A 2 -1.69 -2.84 23.05
N GLY A 3 -1.05 -1.99 22.25
CA GLY A 3 0.06 -1.15 22.75
C GLY A 3 1.45 -1.80 22.86
N LEU A 4 1.63 -3.07 22.49
CA LEU A 4 2.96 -3.74 22.51
C LEU A 4 3.97 -3.25 21.44
N GLY A 5 3.69 -2.15 20.74
CA GLY A 5 4.61 -1.59 19.74
C GLY A 5 4.67 -2.35 18.40
N LYS A 6 3.71 -3.23 18.08
CA LYS A 6 3.66 -3.96 16.79
C LYS A 6 3.74 -3.03 15.58
N THR A 7 2.89 -2.00 15.57
CA THR A 7 2.88 -0.99 14.50
C THR A 7 4.15 -0.16 14.48
N THR A 8 4.76 0.09 15.64
CA THR A 8 6.05 0.79 15.76
C THR A 8 7.17 -0.05 15.14
N LEU A 9 7.21 -1.36 15.40
CA LEU A 9 8.21 -2.25 14.82
C LEU A 9 8.05 -2.35 13.30
N ALA A 10 6.82 -2.52 12.80
CA ALA A 10 6.54 -2.52 11.36
C ALA A 10 7.00 -1.20 10.69
N LYS A 11 6.73 -0.05 11.32
CA LYS A 11 7.21 1.26 10.84
C LYS A 11 8.73 1.38 10.83
N LYS A 12 9.44 0.78 11.80
CA LYS A 12 10.92 0.78 11.78
C LYS A 12 11.45 -0.01 10.59
N ILE A 13 10.91 -1.19 10.34
CA ILE A 13 11.30 -2.04 9.20
C ILE A 13 10.98 -1.34 7.87
N TYR A 14 9.80 -0.73 7.76
CA TYR A 14 9.38 0.02 6.57
C TYR A 14 10.29 1.23 6.24
N ASN A 15 10.89 1.85 7.25
CA ASN A 15 11.77 3.00 7.04
C ASN A 15 13.25 2.62 7.01
N ASP A 16 13.57 1.32 7.10
CA ASP A 16 14.94 0.84 7.09
C ASP A 16 15.52 0.97 5.66
N PRO A 17 16.64 1.70 5.46
CA PRO A 17 17.22 1.88 4.13
C PRO A 17 17.67 0.58 3.47
N GLU A 18 18.14 -0.41 4.23
CA GLU A 18 18.57 -1.69 3.68
C GLU A 18 17.36 -2.45 3.17
N VAL A 19 16.26 -2.48 3.92
CA VAL A 19 14.99 -3.07 3.49
C VAL A 19 14.50 -2.35 2.24
N ASN A 20 14.43 -1.01 2.27
CA ASN A 20 13.92 -0.21 1.16
C ASN A 20 14.74 -0.35 -0.13
N SER A 21 16.03 -0.67 -0.04
CA SER A 21 16.87 -0.91 -1.22
C SER A 21 16.52 -2.21 -1.96
N ARG A 22 15.79 -3.15 -1.33
CA ARG A 22 15.49 -4.47 -1.89
C ARG A 22 14.23 -4.48 -2.76
N PHE A 23 13.25 -3.64 -2.50
CA PHE A 23 11.99 -3.60 -3.23
C PHE A 23 11.92 -2.36 -4.12
N ASP A 24 11.26 -2.49 -5.28
CA ASP A 24 11.14 -1.37 -6.21
C ASP A 24 10.12 -0.33 -5.74
N VAL A 25 9.11 -0.76 -4.99
CA VAL A 25 8.03 0.06 -4.43
C VAL A 25 7.62 -0.47 -3.06
N HIS A 26 7.09 0.41 -2.23
CA HIS A 26 6.58 0.07 -0.90
C HIS A 26 5.28 0.81 -0.68
N ALA A 27 4.36 0.19 0.07
CA ALA A 27 3.12 0.82 0.49
C ALA A 27 2.84 0.50 1.95
N GLN A 28 2.19 1.43 2.65
CA GLN A 28 1.69 1.23 3.99
C GLN A 28 0.21 1.57 4.04
N CYS A 29 -0.61 0.59 4.38
CA CYS A 29 -2.03 0.81 4.64
C CYS A 29 -2.40 0.46 6.09
N VAL A 30 -3.33 1.22 6.65
CA VAL A 30 -3.88 0.99 7.99
C VAL A 30 -5.29 0.44 7.83
N VAL A 31 -5.48 -0.83 8.20
CA VAL A 31 -6.79 -1.49 8.21
C VAL A 31 -7.39 -1.36 9.62
N THR A 32 -8.53 -0.70 9.73
CA THR A 32 -9.31 -0.67 10.98
C THR A 32 -10.38 -1.78 10.98
N GLN A 33 -11.13 -1.92 12.08
CA GLN A 33 -12.18 -2.94 12.18
C GLN A 33 -13.27 -2.77 11.10
N LEU A 34 -13.55 -1.53 10.73
CA LEU A 34 -14.37 -1.19 9.57
C LEU A 34 -13.45 -0.62 8.51
N TYR A 35 -13.39 -1.25 7.35
CA TYR A 35 -12.56 -0.77 6.26
C TYR A 35 -13.35 -0.82 4.96
N SER A 36 -13.01 0.09 4.05
CA SER A 36 -13.49 0.07 2.67
C SER A 36 -12.45 -0.58 1.78
N TRP A 37 -12.89 -1.52 0.94
CA TRP A 37 -12.03 -2.15 -0.06
C TRP A 37 -11.46 -1.12 -1.04
N ARG A 38 -12.28 -0.15 -1.45
CA ARG A 38 -11.86 0.95 -2.31
C ARG A 38 -10.77 1.81 -1.67
N GLU A 39 -10.95 2.19 -0.41
CA GLU A 39 -9.97 3.01 0.31
C GLU A 39 -8.64 2.28 0.47
N LEU A 40 -8.67 0.97 0.71
CA LEU A 40 -7.48 0.13 0.76
C LEU A 40 -6.70 0.16 -0.56
N LEU A 41 -7.39 -0.11 -1.67
CA LEU A 41 -6.78 -0.11 -2.99
C LEU A 41 -6.19 1.26 -3.36
N LEU A 42 -6.94 2.34 -3.09
CA LEU A 42 -6.49 3.70 -3.35
C LEU A 42 -5.29 4.09 -2.48
N THR A 43 -5.26 3.67 -1.20
CA THR A 43 -4.12 3.93 -0.32
C THR A 43 -2.86 3.28 -0.86
N ILE A 44 -2.94 2.00 -1.26
CA ILE A 44 -1.78 1.30 -1.81
C ILE A 44 -1.36 1.92 -3.15
N LEU A 45 -2.30 2.22 -4.03
CA LEU A 45 -2.01 2.85 -5.32
C LEU A 45 -1.30 4.20 -5.17
N ASN A 46 -1.76 5.05 -4.25
CA ASN A 46 -1.18 6.37 -4.04
C ASN A 46 0.24 6.32 -3.44
N ASP A 47 0.60 5.23 -2.75
CA ASP A 47 1.97 5.03 -2.27
C ASP A 47 2.91 4.54 -3.37
N VAL A 48 2.41 3.79 -4.35
CA VAL A 48 3.25 3.11 -5.36
C VAL A 48 3.21 3.74 -6.75
N LEU A 49 2.18 4.55 -7.05
CA LEU A 49 2.00 5.28 -8.29
C LEU A 49 1.91 6.78 -8.03
N GLU A 50 2.13 7.55 -9.09
CA GLU A 50 1.86 8.98 -9.04
C GLU A 50 0.38 9.26 -8.74
N PRO A 51 0.07 10.34 -8.01
CA PRO A 51 -1.30 10.76 -7.75
C PRO A 51 -2.06 10.97 -9.07
N SER A 52 -3.22 10.32 -9.21
CA SER A 52 -4.11 10.52 -10.34
C SER A 52 -5.56 10.50 -9.87
N ASP A 53 -6.43 11.21 -10.59
CA ASP A 53 -7.87 11.12 -10.34
C ASP A 53 -8.38 9.73 -10.78
N ARG A 54 -9.00 9.02 -9.83
CA ARG A 54 -9.58 7.68 -10.03
C ARG A 54 -11.04 7.65 -9.57
N ASN A 55 -11.67 8.82 -9.39
CA ASN A 55 -13.03 8.92 -8.88
C ASN A 55 -14.06 8.21 -9.77
N GLU A 56 -13.84 8.24 -11.08
CA GLU A 56 -14.74 7.60 -12.06
C GLU A 56 -14.49 6.09 -12.24
N LYS A 57 -13.38 5.55 -11.69
CA LYS A 57 -13.04 4.13 -11.85
C LYS A 57 -13.84 3.25 -10.89
N GLU A 58 -14.32 2.12 -11.39
CA GLU A 58 -14.88 1.06 -10.56
C GLU A 58 -13.79 0.37 -9.74
N ASP A 59 -14.16 -0.24 -8.61
CA ASP A 59 -13.21 -0.91 -7.71
C ASP A 59 -12.42 -2.03 -8.42
N GLY A 60 -13.04 -2.71 -9.40
CA GLY A 60 -12.37 -3.72 -10.22
C GLY A 60 -11.28 -3.15 -11.12
N GLU A 61 -11.50 -1.96 -11.70
CA GLU A 61 -10.52 -1.28 -12.53
C GLU A 61 -9.34 -0.77 -11.70
N ILE A 62 -9.61 -0.27 -10.50
CA ILE A 62 -8.59 0.14 -9.53
C ILE A 62 -7.73 -1.07 -9.13
N ALA A 63 -8.38 -2.20 -8.83
CA ALA A 63 -7.67 -3.44 -8.49
C ALA A 63 -6.80 -3.96 -9.65
N ASP A 64 -7.31 -3.91 -10.88
CA ASP A 64 -6.57 -4.35 -12.06
C ASP A 64 -5.40 -3.41 -12.41
N GLU A 65 -5.56 -2.10 -12.26
CA GLU A 65 -4.47 -1.12 -12.37
C GLU A 65 -3.34 -1.44 -11.39
N LEU A 66 -3.69 -1.61 -10.11
CA LEU A 66 -2.72 -1.97 -9.07
C LEU A 66 -2.01 -3.28 -9.41
N ARG A 67 -2.77 -4.32 -9.79
CA ARG A 67 -2.23 -5.62 -10.16
C ARG A 67 -1.25 -5.53 -11.33
N ARG A 68 -1.64 -4.85 -12.42
CA ARG A 68 -0.79 -4.70 -13.61
C ARG A 68 0.52 -3.99 -13.28
N PHE A 69 0.44 -2.94 -12.45
CA PHE A 69 1.64 -2.24 -12.01
C PHE A 69 2.55 -3.12 -11.17
N LEU A 70 2.01 -3.77 -10.14
CA LEU A 70 2.79 -4.61 -9.22
C LEU A 70 3.46 -5.80 -9.92
N LEU A 71 2.84 -6.39 -10.95
CA LEU A 71 3.46 -7.48 -11.73
C LEU A 71 4.79 -7.09 -12.42
N THR A 72 5.08 -5.79 -12.55
CA THR A 72 6.33 -5.29 -13.14
C THR A 72 7.43 -5.02 -12.11
N LYS A 73 7.16 -5.22 -10.82
CA LYS A 73 8.03 -4.82 -9.71
C LYS A 73 8.67 -6.00 -9.01
N ARG A 74 9.86 -5.77 -8.46
CA ARG A 74 10.54 -6.67 -7.55
C ARG A 74 10.02 -6.47 -6.13
N PHE A 75 9.62 -7.58 -5.50
CA PHE A 75 9.26 -7.70 -4.09
C PHE A 75 10.21 -8.64 -3.36
#